data_AF-A0A1P8WSA7-F1
#
_entry.id   AF-A0A1P8WSA7-F1
#
_cell.length_a   1.000
_cell.length_b   1.000
_cell.length_c   1.000
_cell.angle_alpha   90.00
_cell.angle_beta   90.00
_cell.angle_gamma   90.00
#
_symmetry.space_group_name_H-M   'P 1'
#
loop_
_entity.id
_entity.type
_entity.pdbx_description
1 polymer ?
#
loop_
_entity_poly.entity_id
_entity_poly.type
_entity_poly.pdbx_seq_one_letter_code
_entity_poly.pdbx_strand_id
1 'polypeptide(L)'
;MKLFELKKQAENRKSEARKQARTRLKKLRVQLADDTDVDANEVAEIMQAAGVDFEELERQVAMLKRRRALLAQIERGKSEVARAAKIDEEIQEAEDAFAPTLQKHQQQVARLRAEQSDLTESYKLISIENSLRSGATCPNLAAAKERLASQRKELVRQQRGLEHQQTHHKSSAKVLKAEIARQRSMGATPPPRLAEEIAVHESKAAGFEQELSSINEAIGELEFQLEELRERELDPNCF
;
A
#
# COMPACT_ATOMS: atom_id res chain seq x y z
N MET A 1 -29.51 -65.83 -42.77
CA MET A 1 -28.29 -64.99 -42.63
C MET A 1 -28.40 -63.61 -43.29
N LYS A 2 -28.90 -63.47 -44.54
CA LYS A 2 -28.98 -62.18 -45.26
C LYS A 2 -29.72 -61.03 -44.52
N LEU A 3 -30.80 -61.33 -43.80
CA LEU A 3 -31.56 -60.31 -43.04
C LEU A 3 -30.77 -59.68 -41.88
N PHE A 4 -29.85 -60.43 -41.26
CA PHE A 4 -29.06 -59.95 -40.13
C PHE A 4 -27.93 -59.01 -40.62
N GLU A 5 -27.31 -59.34 -41.76
CA GLU A 5 -26.31 -58.49 -42.40
C GLU A 5 -26.91 -57.17 -42.91
N LEU A 6 -28.11 -57.22 -43.49
CA LEU A 6 -28.83 -56.01 -43.93
C LEU A 6 -29.21 -55.09 -42.76
N LYS A 7 -29.66 -55.66 -41.63
CA LYS A 7 -29.91 -54.89 -40.39
C LYS A 7 -28.63 -54.23 -39.87
N LYS A 8 -27.53 -54.97 -39.79
CA LYS A 8 -26.22 -54.46 -39.35
C LYS A 8 -25.69 -53.35 -40.27
N GLN A 9 -25.83 -53.50 -41.58
CA GLN A 9 -25.46 -52.45 -42.54
C GLN A 9 -26.32 -51.19 -42.38
N ALA A 10 -27.63 -51.33 -42.15
CA ALA A 10 -28.52 -50.20 -41.91
C ALA A 10 -28.19 -49.46 -40.60
N GLU A 11 -27.86 -50.19 -39.53
CA GLU A 11 -27.41 -49.59 -38.26
C GLU A 11 -26.08 -48.87 -38.39
N ASN A 12 -25.12 -49.43 -39.13
CA ASN A 12 -23.84 -48.77 -39.41
C ASN A 12 -24.04 -47.46 -40.19
N ARG A 13 -24.87 -47.47 -41.23
CA ARG A 13 -25.19 -46.25 -42.00
C ARG A 13 -25.87 -45.17 -41.15
N LYS A 14 -26.79 -45.58 -40.27
CA LYS A 14 -27.44 -44.66 -39.30
C LYS A 14 -26.43 -44.07 -38.31
N SER A 15 -25.49 -44.88 -37.82
CA SER A 15 -24.41 -44.46 -36.94
C SER A 15 -23.48 -43.44 -37.62
N GLU A 16 -23.08 -43.70 -38.87
CA GLU A 16 -22.24 -42.79 -39.66
C GLU A 16 -22.95 -41.47 -39.96
N ALA A 17 -24.22 -41.51 -40.36
CA ALA A 17 -25.02 -40.32 -40.61
C ALA A 17 -25.11 -39.43 -39.35
N ARG A 18 -25.34 -40.03 -38.17
CA ARG A 18 -25.34 -39.31 -36.90
C ARG A 18 -23.98 -38.70 -36.55
N LYS A 19 -22.88 -39.40 -36.85
CA LYS A 19 -21.52 -38.86 -36.64
C LYS A 19 -21.25 -37.66 -37.55
N GLN A 20 -21.66 -37.74 -38.82
CA GLN A 20 -21.54 -36.64 -39.76
C GLN A 20 -22.38 -35.43 -39.32
N ALA A 21 -23.65 -35.67 -38.94
CA ALA A 21 -24.53 -34.62 -38.41
C ALA A 21 -23.96 -33.94 -37.18
N ARG A 22 -23.42 -34.70 -36.21
CA ARG A 22 -22.74 -34.14 -35.03
C ARG A 22 -21.51 -33.30 -35.38
N THR A 23 -20.79 -33.67 -36.44
CA THR A 23 -19.61 -32.92 -36.89
C THR A 23 -20.05 -31.61 -37.55
N ARG A 24 -21.09 -31.63 -38.38
CA ARG A 24 -21.70 -30.43 -38.97
C ARG A 24 -22.28 -29.51 -37.89
N LEU A 25 -22.97 -30.07 -36.89
CA LEU A 25 -23.48 -29.31 -35.74
C LEU A 25 -22.37 -28.59 -34.96
N LYS A 26 -21.20 -29.20 -34.78
CA LYS A 26 -20.06 -28.53 -34.15
C LYS A 26 -19.58 -27.32 -34.98
N LYS A 27 -19.49 -27.47 -36.31
CA LYS A 27 -19.12 -26.35 -37.20
C LYS A 27 -20.18 -25.24 -37.16
N LEU A 28 -21.45 -25.63 -37.19
CA LEU A 28 -22.58 -24.71 -37.09
C LEU A 28 -22.52 -23.88 -35.80
N ARG A 29 -22.28 -24.52 -34.64
CA ARG A 29 -22.12 -23.79 -33.37
C ARG A 29 -20.98 -22.77 -33.40
N VAL A 30 -19.90 -23.09 -34.09
CA VAL A 30 -18.75 -22.18 -34.26
C VAL A 30 -19.16 -21.00 -35.13
N GLN A 31 -19.77 -21.26 -36.29
CA GLN A 31 -20.28 -20.23 -37.21
C GLN A 31 -21.26 -19.28 -36.52
N LEU A 32 -22.24 -19.82 -35.79
CA LEU A 32 -23.20 -19.02 -35.03
C LEU A 32 -22.55 -18.27 -33.87
N ALA A 33 -21.53 -18.86 -33.22
CA ALA A 33 -20.78 -18.17 -32.17
C ALA A 33 -19.85 -17.08 -32.71
N ASP A 34 -19.49 -17.15 -33.99
CA ASP A 34 -18.73 -16.15 -34.74
C ASP A 34 -19.66 -15.12 -35.43
N ASP A 35 -20.96 -15.17 -35.17
CA ASP A 35 -21.98 -14.30 -35.78
C ASP A 35 -21.97 -14.32 -37.32
N THR A 36 -21.56 -15.45 -37.90
CA THR A 36 -21.63 -15.66 -39.35
C THR A 36 -23.04 -16.07 -39.78
N ASP A 37 -23.49 -15.53 -40.90
CA ASP A 37 -24.77 -15.90 -41.50
C ASP A 37 -24.76 -17.37 -41.92
N VAL A 38 -25.81 -18.10 -41.53
CA VAL A 38 -26.01 -19.50 -41.91
C VAL A 38 -27.42 -19.68 -42.45
N ASP A 39 -27.55 -20.50 -43.50
CA ASP A 39 -28.86 -20.85 -44.07
C ASP A 39 -29.73 -21.56 -43.02
N ALA A 40 -30.92 -21.02 -42.78
CA ALA A 40 -31.91 -21.57 -41.86
C ALA A 40 -32.34 -23.00 -42.23
N ASN A 41 -32.34 -23.35 -43.53
CA ASN A 41 -32.63 -24.70 -43.99
C ASN A 41 -31.51 -25.67 -43.60
N GLU A 42 -30.24 -25.25 -43.76
CA GLU A 42 -29.10 -26.07 -43.35
C GLU A 42 -29.08 -26.27 -41.82
N VAL A 43 -29.40 -25.22 -41.05
CA VAL A 43 -29.55 -25.29 -39.58
C VAL A 43 -30.59 -26.35 -39.20
N ALA A 44 -31.79 -26.29 -39.78
CA ALA A 44 -32.89 -27.20 -39.49
C ALA A 44 -32.53 -28.65 -39.85
N GLU A 45 -31.91 -28.89 -41.00
CA GLU A 45 -31.47 -30.22 -41.43
C GLU A 45 -30.43 -30.83 -40.47
N ILE A 46 -29.42 -30.03 -40.09
CA ILE A 46 -28.37 -30.47 -39.17
C ILE A 46 -28.94 -30.78 -37.79
N MET A 47 -29.83 -29.94 -37.29
CA MET A 47 -30.51 -30.11 -36.00
C MET A 47 -31.36 -31.38 -35.97
N GLN A 48 -32.17 -31.60 -37.01
CA GLN A 48 -32.99 -32.80 -37.14
C GLN A 48 -32.13 -34.07 -37.22
N ALA A 49 -31.05 -34.05 -38.00
CA ALA A 49 -30.15 -35.19 -38.15
C ALA A 49 -29.32 -35.48 -36.88
N ALA A 50 -29.00 -34.45 -36.10
CA ALA A 50 -28.27 -34.57 -34.85
C ALA A 50 -29.15 -34.85 -33.62
N GLY A 51 -30.47 -34.62 -33.73
CA GLY A 51 -31.44 -34.76 -32.64
C GLY A 51 -31.28 -33.68 -31.58
N VAL A 52 -31.06 -32.43 -32.00
CA VAL A 52 -30.89 -31.26 -31.13
C VAL A 52 -31.96 -30.24 -31.45
N ASP A 53 -32.63 -29.72 -30.42
CA ASP A 53 -33.60 -28.65 -30.57
C ASP A 53 -32.94 -27.27 -30.59
N PHE A 54 -33.76 -26.26 -30.88
CA PHE A 54 -33.27 -24.89 -31.06
C PHE A 54 -32.73 -24.30 -29.76
N GLU A 55 -33.43 -24.53 -28.64
CA GLU A 55 -33.04 -24.04 -27.31
C GLU A 55 -31.68 -24.60 -26.88
N GLU A 56 -31.43 -25.89 -27.10
CA GLU A 56 -30.16 -26.52 -26.78
C GLU A 56 -29.05 -26.04 -27.71
N LEU A 57 -29.35 -25.76 -28.99
CA LEU A 57 -28.39 -25.13 -29.90
C LEU A 57 -28.01 -23.71 -29.42
N GLU A 58 -29.00 -22.88 -29.08
CA GLU A 58 -28.79 -21.53 -28.55
C GLU A 58 -27.95 -21.55 -27.26
N ARG A 59 -28.30 -22.43 -26.31
CA ARG A 59 -27.55 -22.62 -25.07
C ARG A 59 -26.09 -23.00 -25.35
N GLN A 60 -25.85 -23.91 -26.28
CA GLN A 60 -24.50 -24.35 -26.63
C GLN A 60 -23.68 -23.25 -27.30
N VAL A 61 -24.29 -22.44 -28.17
CA VAL A 61 -23.65 -21.26 -28.78
C VAL A 61 -23.32 -20.22 -27.72
N ALA A 62 -24.26 -19.90 -26.83
CA ALA A 62 -24.04 -18.96 -25.73
C ALA A 62 -22.92 -19.41 -24.78
N MET A 63 -22.88 -20.70 -24.43
CA MET A 63 -21.77 -21.26 -23.64
C MET A 63 -20.42 -21.16 -24.37
N LEU A 64 -20.39 -21.38 -25.69
CA LEU A 64 -19.17 -21.24 -26.48
C LEU A 64 -18.68 -19.79 -26.51
N LYS A 65 -19.58 -18.82 -26.75
CA LYS A 65 -19.25 -17.38 -26.68
C LYS A 65 -18.71 -17.00 -25.31
N ARG A 66 -19.38 -17.43 -24.23
CA ARG A 66 -18.95 -17.17 -22.84
C ARG A 66 -17.57 -17.77 -22.56
N ARG A 67 -17.32 -19.02 -22.97
CA ARG A 67 -16.01 -19.67 -22.79
C ARG A 67 -14.90 -18.92 -23.52
N ARG A 68 -15.14 -18.47 -24.77
CA ARG A 68 -14.17 -17.68 -25.55
C ARG A 68 -13.88 -16.33 -24.89
N ALA A 69 -14.90 -15.64 -24.41
CA ALA A 69 -14.74 -14.39 -23.68
C ALA A 69 -13.89 -14.58 -22.41
N LEU A 70 -14.15 -15.64 -21.64
CA LEU A 70 -13.37 -15.99 -20.45
C LEU A 70 -11.91 -16.31 -20.79
N LEU A 71 -11.64 -17.05 -21.86
CA LEU A 71 -10.27 -17.34 -22.31
C LEU A 71 -9.53 -16.05 -22.70
N ALA A 72 -10.19 -15.14 -23.41
CA ALA A 72 -9.61 -13.84 -23.75
C ALA A 72 -9.31 -13.00 -22.50
N GLN A 73 -10.18 -13.04 -21.49
CA GLN A 73 -9.96 -12.38 -20.21
C GLN A 73 -8.76 -12.97 -19.45
N ILE A 74 -8.62 -14.30 -19.44
CA ILE A 74 -7.47 -14.98 -18.83
C ILE A 74 -6.17 -14.57 -19.51
N GLU A 75 -6.13 -14.54 -20.85
CA GLU A 75 -4.93 -14.11 -21.57
C GLU A 75 -4.57 -12.64 -21.32
N ARG A 76 -5.56 -11.75 -21.24
CA ARG A 76 -5.32 -10.35 -20.80
C ARG A 76 -4.75 -10.29 -19.40
N GLY A 77 -5.32 -11.04 -18.45
CA GLY A 77 -4.82 -11.12 -17.08
C GLY A 77 -3.36 -11.59 -17.01
N LYS A 78 -2.96 -12.59 -17.82
CA LYS A 78 -1.55 -13.03 -17.90
C LYS A 78 -0.62 -11.91 -18.40
N SER A 79 -1.04 -11.15 -19.42
CA SER A 79 -0.26 -10.04 -19.94
C SER A 79 -0.11 -8.89 -18.93
N GLU A 80 -1.14 -8.64 -18.13
CA GLU A 80 -1.12 -7.64 -17.05
C GLU A 80 -0.21 -8.08 -15.90
N VAL A 81 -0.25 -9.37 -15.51
CA VAL A 81 0.66 -9.93 -14.51
C VAL A 81 2.12 -9.83 -14.97
N ALA A 82 2.40 -10.14 -16.23
CA ALA A 82 3.75 -9.98 -16.78
C ALA A 82 4.21 -8.51 -16.79
N ARG A 83 3.29 -7.57 -17.06
CA ARG A 83 3.58 -6.13 -16.98
C ARG A 83 3.85 -5.69 -15.54
N ALA A 84 3.07 -6.17 -14.57
CA ALA A 84 3.28 -5.87 -13.16
C ALA A 84 4.64 -6.39 -12.68
N ALA A 85 5.00 -7.64 -13.01
CA ALA A 85 6.31 -8.19 -12.67
C ALA A 85 7.47 -7.35 -13.22
N LYS A 86 7.35 -6.84 -14.46
CA LYS A 86 8.35 -5.94 -15.04
C LYS A 86 8.43 -4.59 -14.30
N ILE A 87 7.30 -4.06 -13.83
CA ILE A 87 7.29 -2.82 -13.03
C ILE A 87 7.98 -3.07 -11.68
N ASP A 88 7.75 -4.22 -11.05
CA ASP A 88 8.42 -4.59 -9.80
C ASP A 88 9.95 -4.70 -10.00
N GLU A 89 10.40 -5.27 -11.12
CA GLU A 89 11.83 -5.28 -11.51
C GLU A 89 12.38 -3.87 -11.70
N GLU A 90 11.68 -3.00 -12.43
CA GLU A 90 12.08 -1.60 -12.65
C GLU A 90 12.14 -0.79 -11.33
N ILE A 91 11.26 -1.07 -10.37
CA ILE A 91 11.28 -0.47 -9.02
C ILE A 91 12.53 -0.95 -8.27
N GLN A 92 12.79 -2.26 -8.25
CA GLN A 92 13.94 -2.83 -7.55
C GLN A 92 15.27 -2.28 -8.13
N GLU A 93 15.38 -2.19 -9.45
CA GLU A 93 16.55 -1.60 -10.11
C GLU A 93 16.74 -0.12 -9.71
N ALA A 94 15.65 0.64 -9.60
CA ALA A 94 15.73 2.02 -9.13
C ALA A 94 16.19 2.10 -7.67
N GLU A 95 15.63 1.28 -6.77
CA GLU A 95 16.02 1.23 -5.36
C GLU A 95 17.51 0.87 -5.19
N ASP A 96 17.99 -0.12 -5.94
CA ASP A 96 19.39 -0.53 -5.94
C ASP A 96 20.32 0.58 -6.44
N ALA A 97 19.89 1.36 -7.43
CA ALA A 97 20.62 2.53 -7.91
C ALA A 97 20.64 3.68 -6.89
N PHE A 98 19.59 3.84 -6.07
CA PHE A 98 19.52 4.87 -5.03
C PHE A 98 20.29 4.49 -3.75
N ALA A 99 20.44 3.20 -3.44
CA ALA A 99 21.14 2.70 -2.26
C ALA A 99 22.55 3.31 -2.02
N PRO A 100 23.48 3.36 -3.00
CA PRO A 100 24.80 3.94 -2.78
C PRO A 100 24.75 5.46 -2.55
N THR A 101 23.77 6.16 -3.13
CA THR A 101 23.57 7.59 -2.92
C THR A 101 23.05 7.86 -1.52
N LEU A 102 22.11 7.04 -1.04
CA LEU A 102 21.59 7.10 0.32
C LEU A 102 22.71 6.82 1.34
N GLN A 103 23.56 5.83 1.08
CA GLN A 103 24.70 5.51 1.95
C GLN A 103 25.70 6.67 2.04
N LYS A 104 26.05 7.29 0.90
CA LYS A 104 26.90 8.49 0.88
C LYS A 104 26.28 9.65 1.64
N HIS A 105 24.98 9.86 1.49
CA HIS A 105 24.28 10.91 2.22
C HIS A 105 24.29 10.66 3.73
N GLN A 106 24.02 9.42 4.17
CA GLN A 106 24.10 9.04 5.59
C GLN A 106 25.51 9.25 6.17
N GLN A 107 26.56 8.92 5.43
CA GLN A 107 27.95 9.17 5.84
C GLN A 107 28.24 10.67 5.97
N GLN A 108 27.77 11.48 5.01
CA GLN A 108 27.92 12.94 5.08
C GLN A 108 27.17 13.54 6.27
N VAL A 109 25.94 13.08 6.53
CA VAL A 109 25.14 13.52 7.68
C VAL A 109 25.83 13.15 9.00
N ALA A 110 26.35 11.92 9.12
CA ALA A 110 27.09 11.50 10.31
C ALA A 110 28.35 12.36 10.53
N ARG A 111 29.09 12.66 9.45
CA ARG A 111 30.24 13.56 9.50
C ARG A 111 29.86 14.96 9.95
N LEU A 112 28.83 15.55 9.35
CA LEU A 112 28.36 16.90 9.71
C LEU A 112 27.87 16.96 11.16
N ARG A 113 27.24 15.90 11.67
CA ARG A 113 26.86 15.80 13.09
C ARG A 113 28.08 15.75 14.01
N ALA A 114 29.12 15.02 13.64
CA ALA A 114 30.38 15.01 14.39
C ALA A 114 31.04 16.39 14.39
N GLU A 115 31.15 17.03 13.23
CA GLU A 115 31.70 18.40 13.11
C GLU A 115 30.87 19.42 13.92
N GLN A 116 29.53 19.28 13.93
CA GLN A 116 28.65 20.11 14.76
C GLN A 116 28.89 19.87 16.25
N SER A 117 29.08 18.62 16.69
CA SER A 117 29.41 18.29 18.08
C SER A 117 30.73 18.94 18.50
N ASP A 118 31.78 18.79 17.68
CA ASP A 118 33.10 19.36 17.93
C ASP A 118 33.06 20.90 18.00
N LEU A 119 32.28 21.53 17.11
CA LEU A 119 32.01 22.97 17.14
C LEU A 119 31.26 23.41 18.39
N THR A 120 30.30 22.61 18.85
CA THR A 120 29.51 22.92 20.04
C THR A 120 30.38 22.79 21.30
N GLU A 121 31.25 21.78 21.35
CA GLU A 121 32.20 21.57 22.45
C GLU A 121 33.27 22.66 22.48
N SER A 122 33.82 23.05 21.33
CA SER A 122 34.74 24.19 21.25
C SER A 122 34.07 25.52 21.58
N TYR A 123 32.80 25.73 21.22
CA TYR A 123 32.04 26.91 21.66
C TYR A 123 31.78 26.91 23.17
N LYS A 124 31.50 25.74 23.78
CA LYS A 124 31.40 25.61 25.24
C LYS A 124 32.73 25.97 25.92
N LEU A 125 33.86 25.48 25.41
CA LEU A 125 35.18 25.79 25.95
C LEU A 125 35.51 27.29 25.84
N ILE A 126 35.24 27.92 24.68
CA ILE A 126 35.43 29.36 24.49
C ILE A 126 34.50 30.16 25.41
N SER A 127 33.25 29.71 25.58
CA SER A 127 32.30 30.34 26.51
C SER A 127 32.76 30.23 27.96
N ILE A 128 33.31 29.07 28.37
CA ILE A 128 33.88 28.85 29.70
C ILE A 128 35.13 29.74 29.89
N GLU A 129 36.03 29.78 28.92
CA GLU A 129 37.24 30.60 28.98
C GLU A 129 36.90 32.10 29.05
N ASN A 130 35.90 32.55 28.29
CA ASN A 130 35.39 33.92 28.37
C ASN A 130 34.71 34.21 29.71
N SER A 131 33.97 33.25 30.27
CA SER A 131 33.33 33.39 31.60
C SER A 131 34.35 33.43 32.74
N LEU A 132 35.44 32.67 32.61
CA LEU A 132 36.58 32.69 33.54
C LEU A 132 37.38 33.99 33.41
N ARG A 133 37.60 34.49 32.18
CA ARG A 133 38.27 35.78 31.94
C ARG A 133 37.44 36.99 32.38
N SER A 134 36.11 36.92 32.25
CA SER A 134 35.24 38.03 32.66
C SER A 134 35.05 38.12 34.17
N GLY A 135 35.48 37.10 34.93
CA GLY A 135 35.08 36.91 36.32
C GLY A 135 33.59 36.56 36.36
N ALA A 136 33.23 35.39 36.87
CA ALA A 136 31.83 35.01 37.03
C ALA A 136 31.16 35.92 38.06
N THR A 137 30.60 37.04 37.61
CA THR A 137 29.61 37.78 38.38
C THR A 137 28.24 37.14 38.16
N CYS A 138 27.52 36.92 39.26
CA CYS A 138 26.14 36.41 39.39
C CYS A 138 25.11 36.76 38.28
N PRO A 139 25.14 37.92 37.58
CA PRO A 139 24.24 38.21 36.45
C PRO A 139 24.21 37.19 35.30
N ASN A 140 25.31 36.46 35.02
CA ASN A 140 25.34 35.47 33.93
C ASN A 140 24.52 34.21 34.24
N LEU A 141 24.35 33.86 35.52
CA LEU A 141 23.64 32.66 35.94
C LEU A 141 22.12 32.86 35.87
N ALA A 142 21.65 34.04 36.28
CA ALA A 142 20.24 34.44 36.13
C ALA A 142 19.82 34.48 34.65
N ALA A 143 20.66 35.06 33.78
CA ALA A 143 20.41 35.09 32.34
C ALA A 143 20.41 33.69 31.70
N ALA A 144 21.27 32.78 32.15
CA ALA A 144 21.29 31.39 31.69
C ALA A 144 20.02 30.64 32.11
N LYS A 145 19.56 30.81 33.36
CA LYS A 145 18.29 30.23 33.84
C LYS A 145 17.09 30.74 33.07
N GLU A 146 17.02 32.05 32.80
CA GLU A 146 15.92 32.63 32.04
C GLU A 146 15.86 32.10 30.60
N ARG A 147 17.03 31.92 29.95
CA ARG A 147 17.13 31.31 28.62
C ARG A 147 16.67 29.86 28.61
N LEU A 148 17.15 29.03 29.53
CA LEU A 148 16.76 27.61 29.62
C LEU A 148 15.29 27.44 29.99
N ALA A 149 14.76 28.26 30.91
CA ALA A 149 13.35 28.27 31.26
C ALA A 149 12.45 28.69 30.09
N SER A 150 12.92 29.63 29.25
CA SER A 150 12.20 30.05 28.04
C SER A 150 12.21 28.96 26.96
N GLN A 151 13.35 28.29 26.75
CA GLN A 151 13.45 27.14 25.84
C GLN A 151 12.55 25.98 26.27
N ARG A 152 12.51 25.67 27.58
CA ARG A 152 11.60 24.67 28.13
C ARG A 152 10.13 25.04 27.88
N LYS A 153 9.74 26.30 28.10
CA LYS A 153 8.36 26.75 27.84
C LYS A 153 7.95 26.58 26.38
N GLU A 154 8.86 26.85 25.46
CA GLU A 154 8.61 26.69 24.02
C GLU A 154 8.48 25.21 23.63
N LEU A 155 9.36 24.34 24.14
CA LEU A 155 9.25 22.90 23.92
C LEU A 155 7.95 22.31 24.48
N VAL A 156 7.53 22.74 25.68
CA VAL A 156 6.24 22.32 26.27
C VAL A 156 5.07 22.80 25.41
N ARG A 157 5.16 23.98 24.80
CA ARG A 157 4.13 24.47 23.87
C ARG A 157 4.07 23.62 22.60
N GLN A 158 5.22 23.27 22.04
CA GLN A 158 5.31 22.41 20.86
C GLN A 158 4.79 20.99 21.15
N GLN A 159 5.15 20.42 22.30
CA GLN A 159 4.63 19.15 22.79
C GLN A 159 3.09 19.12 22.80
N ARG A 160 2.45 20.13 23.42
CA ARG A 160 0.97 20.21 23.46
C ARG A 160 0.36 20.31 22.07
N GLY A 161 1.01 21.02 21.14
CA GLY A 161 0.58 21.12 19.76
C GLY A 161 0.59 19.76 19.05
N LEU A 162 1.67 18.99 19.23
CA LEU A 162 1.84 17.67 18.63
C LEU A 162 0.92 16.63 19.27
N GLU A 163 0.70 16.66 20.59
CA GLU A 163 -0.29 15.83 21.28
C GLU A 163 -1.70 16.06 20.72
N HIS A 164 -2.05 17.32 20.43
CA HIS A 164 -3.33 17.64 19.81
C HIS A 164 -3.44 17.09 18.38
N GLN A 165 -2.40 17.21 17.57
CA GLN A 165 -2.38 16.64 16.21
C GLN A 165 -2.44 15.11 16.23
N GLN A 166 -1.70 14.47 17.13
CA GLN A 166 -1.69 13.04 17.32
C GLN A 166 -3.08 12.52 17.72
N THR A 167 -3.74 13.16 18.70
CA THR A 167 -5.09 12.79 19.13
C THR A 167 -6.13 12.99 18.02
N HIS A 168 -6.00 14.04 17.22
CA HIS A 168 -6.82 14.27 16.03
C HIS A 168 -6.67 13.13 15.00
N HIS A 169 -5.44 12.70 14.68
CA HIS A 169 -5.22 11.62 13.73
C HIS A 169 -5.66 10.25 14.26
N LYS A 170 -5.42 9.97 15.55
CA LYS A 170 -5.92 8.74 16.20
C LYS A 170 -7.44 8.67 16.22
N SER A 171 -8.12 9.78 16.50
CA SER A 171 -9.59 9.83 16.47
C SER A 171 -10.14 9.70 15.06
N SER A 172 -9.53 10.34 14.06
CA SER A 172 -9.89 10.21 12.65
C SER A 172 -9.79 8.75 12.16
N ALA A 173 -8.68 8.06 12.47
CA ALA A 173 -8.52 6.64 12.15
C ALA A 173 -9.59 5.75 12.83
N LYS A 174 -9.93 6.04 14.09
CA LYS A 174 -11.00 5.33 14.81
C LYS A 174 -12.37 5.50 14.14
N VAL A 175 -12.71 6.71 13.71
CA VAL A 175 -13.97 7.00 13.00
C VAL A 175 -14.04 6.23 11.68
N LEU A 176 -12.97 6.24 10.89
CA LEU A 176 -12.91 5.51 9.62
C LEU A 176 -13.03 3.99 9.82
N LYS A 177 -12.38 3.43 10.85
CA LYS A 177 -12.53 2.01 11.20
C LYS A 177 -13.97 1.67 11.61
N ALA A 178 -14.63 2.54 12.37
CA ALA A 178 -16.03 2.35 12.75
C ALA A 178 -16.96 2.40 11.54
N GLU A 179 -16.69 3.28 10.58
CA GLU A 179 -17.46 3.38 9.32
C GLU A 179 -17.29 2.12 8.46
N ILE A 180 -16.06 1.59 8.33
CA ILE A 180 -15.82 0.30 7.67
C ILE A 180 -16.60 -0.83 8.35
N ALA A 181 -16.59 -0.87 9.69
CA ALA A 181 -17.32 -1.88 10.44
C ALA A 181 -18.83 -1.78 10.22
N ARG A 182 -19.37 -0.55 10.13
CA ARG A 182 -20.77 -0.27 9.82
C ARG A 182 -21.15 -0.69 8.40
N GLN A 183 -20.32 -0.41 7.41
CA GLN A 183 -20.58 -0.83 6.02
C GLN A 183 -20.61 -2.35 5.90
N ARG A 184 -19.68 -3.04 6.58
CA ARG A 184 -19.65 -4.51 6.65
C ARG A 184 -20.90 -5.09 7.32
N SER A 185 -21.39 -4.48 8.40
CA SER A 185 -22.61 -4.97 9.08
C SER A 185 -23.87 -4.78 8.25
N MET A 186 -23.87 -3.83 7.31
CA MET A 186 -24.95 -3.63 6.33
C MET A 186 -24.79 -4.50 5.06
N GLY A 187 -23.80 -5.39 5.00
CA GLY A 187 -23.53 -6.23 3.83
C GLY A 187 -22.89 -5.49 2.65
N ALA A 188 -22.46 -4.24 2.85
CA ALA A 188 -21.75 -3.47 1.85
C ALA A 188 -20.25 -3.78 1.88
N THR A 189 -19.62 -3.85 0.71
CA THR A 189 -18.17 -3.96 0.60
C THR A 189 -17.56 -2.57 0.73
N PRO A 190 -16.73 -2.30 1.74
CA PRO A 190 -16.16 -0.98 1.94
C PRO A 190 -15.18 -0.62 0.81
N PRO A 191 -15.17 0.65 0.35
CA PRO A 191 -14.26 1.08 -0.70
C PRO A 191 -12.79 1.00 -0.23
N PRO A 192 -11.85 0.59 -1.10
CA PRO A 192 -10.44 0.40 -0.75
C PRO A 192 -9.76 1.69 -0.26
N ARG A 193 -10.21 2.85 -0.74
CA ARG A 193 -9.71 4.18 -0.32
C ARG A 193 -9.82 4.42 1.19
N LEU A 194 -10.83 3.88 1.87
CA LEU A 194 -10.97 4.05 3.33
C LEU A 194 -9.86 3.31 4.09
N ALA A 195 -9.38 2.17 3.57
CA ALA A 195 -8.28 1.44 4.20
C ALA A 195 -6.95 2.18 4.01
N GLU A 196 -6.74 2.79 2.85
CA GLU A 196 -5.58 3.66 2.57
C GLU A 196 -5.59 4.90 3.48
N GLU A 197 -6.72 5.57 3.64
CA GLU A 197 -6.87 6.74 4.51
C GLU A 197 -6.61 6.41 6.00
N ILE A 198 -7.04 5.23 6.47
CA ILE A 198 -6.70 4.75 7.82
C ILE A 198 -5.19 4.58 7.96
N ALA A 199 -4.54 3.91 7.01
CA ALA A 199 -3.10 3.69 7.05
C ALA A 199 -2.31 5.01 7.08
N VAL A 200 -2.76 6.02 6.32
CA VAL A 200 -2.16 7.36 6.33
C VAL A 200 -2.32 8.03 7.70
N HIS A 201 -3.51 7.98 8.30
CA HIS A 201 -3.74 8.58 9.61
C HIS A 201 -2.98 7.87 10.74
N GLU A 202 -2.86 6.54 10.68
CA GLU A 202 -2.09 5.76 11.64
C GLU A 202 -0.59 6.00 11.51
N SER A 203 -0.08 6.06 10.27
CA SER A 203 1.32 6.42 10.01
C SER A 203 1.66 7.82 10.51
N LYS A 204 0.80 8.82 10.26
CA LYS A 204 0.98 10.18 10.79
C LYS A 204 0.94 10.20 12.33
N ALA A 205 0.01 9.49 12.95
CA ALA A 205 -0.06 9.38 14.41
C ALA A 205 1.21 8.74 15.01
N ALA A 206 1.78 7.73 14.34
CA ALA A 206 3.04 7.10 14.76
C ALA A 206 4.25 8.04 14.58
N GLY A 207 4.28 8.85 13.52
CA GLY A 207 5.30 9.88 13.33
C GLY A 207 5.31 10.89 14.48
N PHE A 208 4.12 11.36 14.89
CA PHE A 208 4.00 12.26 16.05
C PHE A 208 4.42 11.60 17.38
N GLU A 209 4.29 10.27 17.55
CA GLU A 209 4.80 9.58 18.74
C GLU A 209 6.33 9.66 18.86
N GLN A 210 7.03 9.50 17.74
CA GLN A 210 8.49 9.60 17.72
C GLN A 210 8.93 11.03 18.02
N GLU A 211 8.29 12.03 17.40
CA GLU A 211 8.59 13.45 17.65
C GLU A 211 8.30 13.85 19.11
N LEU A 212 7.19 13.38 19.68
CA LEU A 212 6.88 13.60 21.10
C LEU A 212 7.90 12.95 22.03
N SER A 213 8.41 11.76 21.69
CA SER A 213 9.48 11.11 22.47
C SER A 213 10.74 11.97 22.49
N SER A 214 11.19 12.45 21.33
CA SER A 214 12.38 13.30 21.24
C SER A 214 12.21 14.64 21.97
N ILE A 215 11.01 15.23 21.93
CA ILE A 215 10.73 16.47 22.69
C ILE A 215 10.73 16.21 24.19
N ASN A 216 10.19 15.08 24.65
CA ASN A 216 10.22 14.71 26.08
C ASN A 216 11.66 14.50 26.58
N GLU A 217 12.52 13.86 25.79
CA GLU A 217 13.94 13.73 26.10
C GLU A 217 14.61 15.10 26.23
N ALA A 218 14.39 16.01 25.28
CA ALA A 218 14.94 17.37 25.31
C ALA A 218 14.42 18.19 26.50
N ILE A 219 13.14 18.05 26.87
CA ILE A 219 12.58 18.69 28.08
C ILE A 219 13.29 18.14 29.33
N GLY A 220 13.49 16.82 29.42
CA GLY A 220 14.19 16.19 30.54
C GLY A 220 15.63 16.66 30.68
N GLU A 221 16.36 16.80 29.57
CA GLU A 221 17.72 17.35 29.57
C GLU A 221 17.76 18.81 30.05
N LEU A 222 16.79 19.64 29.62
CA LEU A 222 16.70 21.03 30.08
C LEU A 222 16.32 21.13 31.56
N GLU A 223 15.44 20.26 32.06
CA GLU A 223 15.11 20.18 33.48
C GLU A 223 16.32 19.78 34.33
N PHE A 224 17.10 18.82 33.86
CA PHE A 224 18.36 18.43 34.49
C PHE A 224 19.35 19.60 34.56
N GLN A 225 19.56 20.31 33.45
CA GLN A 225 20.44 21.49 33.41
C GLN A 225 19.95 22.63 34.31
N LEU A 226 18.63 22.84 34.41
CA LEU A 226 18.05 23.83 35.31
C LEU A 226 18.28 23.48 36.79
N GLU A 227 18.24 22.19 37.14
CA GLU A 227 18.51 21.73 38.50
C GLU A 227 20.02 21.82 38.82
N GLU A 228 20.92 21.45 37.90
CA GLU A 228 22.37 21.66 38.08
C GLU A 228 22.71 23.14 38.32
N LEU A 229 22.08 24.06 37.60
CA LEU A 229 22.26 25.50 37.82
C LEU A 229 21.63 25.98 39.13
N ARG A 230 20.65 25.27 39.67
CA ARG A 230 20.06 25.56 40.98
C ARG A 230 20.99 25.11 42.11
N GLU A 231 21.62 23.96 41.98
CA GLU A 231 22.63 23.49 42.94
C GLU A 231 23.85 24.41 42.99
N ARG A 232 24.29 24.95 41.84
CA ARG A 232 25.39 25.93 41.78
C ARG A 232 25.07 27.29 42.41
N GLU A 233 23.80 27.67 42.55
CA GLU A 233 23.41 28.89 43.29
C GLU A 233 23.50 28.72 44.81
N LEU A 234 23.48 27.48 45.31
CA LEU A 234 23.60 27.19 46.74
C LEU A 234 25.05 27.17 47.21
N ASP A 235 26.00 27.35 46.30
CA ASP A 235 27.43 27.42 46.59
C ASP A 235 27.76 28.79 47.26
N PRO A 236 28.29 28.82 48.50
CA PRO A 236 28.45 30.06 49.28
C PRO A 236 29.42 31.08 48.69
N ASN A 237 30.13 30.76 47.60
CA ASN A 237 30.97 31.70 46.86
C ASN A 237 30.19 32.61 45.89
N CYS A 238 28.86 32.49 45.82
CA CYS A 238 27.98 33.34 45.00
C CYS A 238 27.15 34.38 45.80
N PHE A 239 27.45 34.58 47.09
CA PHE A 239 26.87 35.65 47.94
C PHE A 239 27.87 36.75 48.24
#